data_AF-A0A354GSX9-F1
#
_entry.id   AF-A0A354GSX9-F1
#
_cell.length_a   1.000
_cell.length_b   1.000
_cell.length_c   1.000
_cell.angle_alpha   90.00
_cell.angle_beta   90.00
_cell.angle_gamma   90.00
#
_symmetry.space_group_name_H-M   'P 1'
#
loop_
_entity.id
_entity.type
_entity.pdbx_description
1 polymer ?
#
loop_
_entity_poly.entity_id
_entity_poly.type
_entity_poly.pdbx_seq_one_letter_code
_entity_poly.pdbx_strand_id
1 'polypeptide(L)'
;MRMSKIRGPRDCEPGSSWEKPAMRRRPGITLIEVLVAIFIMSIGLLALLTLFPLGALRMSQALQYDRAASCANAGANICDAFDLRNDPFPLQPPQLPVQPGAFYPAYVDPYGVAISSGPLGGSIRRVAPSFIPAPNNTPSTAAARYFTLLDDMTFYTNGQADSGANPGTASLQRGDRYTWGLMLRQLSPSSVPSLTVVVYAGRATALPGGEATYAVQAGTGTYQDTSVTLNYTGSAPTIRRGTWILDTSSDPATGLVHGDFYRVVSVTTVSATQVNLELQTPISRAITAVTVMDNVVDVFDRGTAPSSQWEFHTQP
;
A
#
# COMPACT_ATOMS: atom_id res chain seq x y z
N MET A 1 16.64 -68.90 27.61
CA MET A 1 17.92 -68.56 28.27
C MET A 1 17.59 -67.54 29.36
N ARG A 2 17.49 -67.97 30.62
CA ARG A 2 18.54 -67.82 31.66
C ARG A 2 19.03 -66.36 31.73
N MET A 3 18.98 -65.67 32.88
CA MET A 3 19.40 -66.16 34.18
C MET A 3 18.80 -65.27 35.28
N SER A 4 18.15 -65.90 36.25
CA SER A 4 17.96 -65.35 37.58
C SER A 4 19.32 -65.07 38.22
N LYS A 5 19.49 -63.89 38.86
CA LYS A 5 20.64 -63.68 39.75
C LYS A 5 20.20 -63.05 41.08
N ILE A 6 20.09 -63.97 42.05
CA ILE A 6 20.64 -63.92 43.42
C ILE A 6 20.20 -62.74 44.30
N ARG A 7 19.29 -63.05 45.23
CA ARG A 7 19.09 -62.33 46.49
C ARG A 7 20.27 -62.62 47.43
N GLY A 8 20.93 -61.58 47.90
CA GLY A 8 21.84 -61.59 49.05
C GLY A 8 21.13 -61.06 50.32
N PRO A 9 21.77 -61.20 51.51
CA PRO A 9 21.10 -61.18 52.81
C PRO A 9 20.60 -59.80 53.19
N ARG A 10 19.43 -59.77 53.85
CA ARG A 10 18.93 -58.59 54.55
C ARG A 10 19.68 -58.52 55.87
N ASP A 11 20.62 -57.59 55.96
CA ASP A 11 21.17 -57.16 57.23
C ASP A 11 20.05 -56.41 57.97
N CYS A 12 19.57 -57.02 59.05
CA CYS A 12 18.72 -56.37 60.02
C CYS A 12 19.60 -55.41 60.82
N GLU A 13 19.69 -54.15 60.40
CA GLU A 13 20.21 -53.10 61.28
C GLU A 13 19.21 -52.86 62.44
N PRO A 14 19.62 -53.05 63.69
CA PRO A 14 18.82 -52.72 64.86
C PRO A 14 19.13 -51.28 65.25
N GLY A 15 18.23 -50.36 64.95
CA GLY A 15 18.26 -49.04 65.59
C GLY A 15 17.82 -47.85 64.74
N SER A 16 16.70 -47.93 64.02
CA SER A 16 16.01 -46.68 63.67
C SER A 16 15.22 -46.24 64.90
N SER A 17 15.81 -45.35 65.69
CA SER A 17 15.09 -44.56 66.68
C SER A 17 13.80 -44.04 66.06
N TRP A 18 12.69 -44.27 66.75
CA TRP A 18 11.39 -43.67 66.45
C TRP A 18 11.49 -42.15 66.70
N GLU A 19 12.24 -41.44 65.87
CA GLU A 19 12.07 -40.00 65.73
C GLU A 19 10.65 -39.78 65.24
N LYS A 20 9.78 -39.38 66.17
CA LYS A 20 8.49 -38.80 65.84
C LYS A 20 8.76 -37.75 64.77
N PRO A 21 8.28 -37.90 63.52
CA PRO A 21 8.42 -36.85 62.54
C PRO A 21 7.76 -35.63 63.14
N ALA A 22 8.57 -34.68 63.60
CA ALA A 22 8.07 -33.40 64.04
C ALA A 22 7.25 -32.89 62.87
N MET A 23 5.93 -32.77 63.04
CA MET A 23 5.05 -32.27 62.00
C MET A 23 5.54 -30.88 61.64
N ARG A 24 6.35 -30.83 60.59
CA ARG A 24 6.94 -29.62 60.06
C ARG A 24 5.75 -28.84 59.53
N ARG A 25 5.21 -27.94 60.38
CA ARG A 25 4.12 -27.06 60.00
C ARG A 25 4.62 -26.33 58.77
N ARG A 26 3.99 -26.61 57.63
CA ARG A 26 4.28 -25.89 56.41
C ARG A 26 3.94 -24.43 56.73
N PRO A 27 4.89 -23.49 56.63
CA PRO A 27 4.56 -22.08 56.82
C PRO A 27 3.41 -21.77 55.86
N GLY A 28 2.30 -21.26 56.39
CA GLY A 28 1.16 -20.89 55.57
C GLY A 28 1.62 -19.80 54.60
N ILE A 29 1.29 -19.97 53.32
CA ILE A 29 1.37 -18.88 52.34
C ILE A 29 0.63 -17.68 52.93
N THR A 30 1.30 -16.55 52.98
CA THR A 30 0.71 -15.36 53.55
C THR A 30 -0.35 -14.80 52.58
N LEU A 31 -1.43 -14.24 53.10
CA LEU A 31 -2.48 -13.63 52.28
C LEU A 31 -1.92 -12.55 51.34
N ILE A 32 -0.85 -11.87 51.77
CA ILE A 32 -0.12 -10.89 50.96
C ILE A 32 0.61 -11.51 49.76
N GLU A 33 1.22 -12.69 49.89
CA GLU A 33 1.84 -13.39 48.76
C GLU A 33 0.81 -13.73 47.67
N VAL A 34 -0.39 -14.18 48.06
CA VAL A 34 -1.47 -14.49 47.12
C VAL A 34 -1.97 -13.22 46.42
N LEU A 35 -2.17 -12.14 47.16
CA LEU A 35 -2.60 -10.86 46.56
C LEU A 35 -1.57 -10.30 45.59
N VAL A 36 -0.28 -10.38 45.93
CA VAL A 36 0.81 -9.96 45.04
C VAL A 36 0.85 -10.85 43.80
N ALA A 37 0.65 -12.17 43.95
CA ALA A 37 0.62 -13.09 42.82
C ALA A 37 -0.53 -12.77 41.85
N ILE A 38 -1.75 -12.53 42.36
CA ILE A 38 -2.91 -12.17 41.53
C ILE A 38 -2.71 -10.78 40.89
N PHE A 39 -2.09 -9.83 41.59
CA PHE A 39 -1.78 -8.50 41.06
C PHE A 39 -0.76 -8.56 39.90
N ILE A 40 0.31 -9.35 40.05
CA ILE A 40 1.29 -9.54 38.97
C ILE A 40 0.64 -10.28 37.80
N MET A 41 -0.19 -11.29 38.08
CA MET A 41 -0.93 -12.02 37.04
C MET A 41 -1.91 -11.10 36.29
N SER A 42 -2.61 -10.19 36.98
CA SER A 42 -3.56 -9.27 36.33
C SER A 42 -2.86 -8.27 35.42
N ILE A 43 -1.69 -7.75 35.83
CA ILE A 43 -0.84 -6.90 34.97
C ILE A 43 -0.37 -7.70 33.73
N GLY A 44 0.07 -8.95 33.93
CA GLY A 44 0.49 -9.82 32.83
C GLY A 44 -0.62 -10.10 31.83
N LEU A 45 -1.84 -10.40 32.30
CA LEU A 45 -3.00 -10.62 31.44
C LEU A 45 -3.46 -9.34 30.73
N LEU A 46 -3.38 -8.19 31.39
CA LEU A 46 -3.68 -6.90 30.76
C LEU A 46 -2.72 -6.60 29.60
N ALA A 47 -1.42 -6.90 29.77
CA ALA A 47 -0.42 -6.75 28.70
C ALA A 47 -0.66 -7.70 27.51
N LEU A 48 -1.11 -8.94 27.77
CA LEU A 48 -1.45 -9.88 26.67
C LEU A 48 -2.72 -9.46 25.92
N LEU A 49 -3.70 -8.90 26.62
CA LEU A 49 -4.96 -8.45 26.01
C LEU A 49 -4.73 -7.28 25.04
N THR A 50 -3.78 -6.38 25.33
CA THR A 50 -3.44 -5.26 24.44
C THR A 50 -2.60 -5.68 23.24
N LEU A 51 -1.87 -6.80 23.31
CA LEU A 51 -1.05 -7.29 22.20
C LEU A 51 -1.89 -7.86 21.04
N PHE A 52 -3.07 -8.44 21.32
CA PHE A 52 -3.95 -9.02 20.30
C PHE A 52 -4.45 -8.00 19.27
N PRO A 53 -5.06 -6.85 19.66
CA PRO A 53 -5.47 -5.84 18.70
C PRO A 53 -4.32 -5.28 17.87
N LEU A 54 -3.13 -5.13 18.48
CA LEU A 54 -1.95 -4.65 17.77
C LEU A 54 -1.45 -5.67 16.73
N GLY A 55 -1.44 -6.96 17.08
CA GLY A 55 -1.10 -8.03 16.15
C GLY A 55 -2.09 -8.11 14.97
N ALA A 56 -3.39 -8.02 15.25
CA ALA A 56 -4.43 -8.03 14.22
C ALA A 56 -4.28 -6.85 13.23
N LEU A 57 -3.99 -5.65 13.74
CA LEU A 57 -3.76 -4.48 12.90
C LEU A 57 -2.54 -4.66 11.98
N ARG A 58 -1.42 -5.20 12.50
CA ARG A 58 -0.22 -5.48 11.69
C ARG A 58 -0.46 -6.55 10.63
N MET A 59 -1.20 -7.61 10.97
CA MET A 59 -1.58 -8.64 10.01
C MET A 59 -2.47 -8.08 8.90
N SER A 60 -3.44 -7.22 9.23
CA SER A 60 -4.28 -6.58 8.20
C SER A 60 -3.47 -5.69 7.25
N GLN A 61 -2.48 -4.96 7.77
CA GLN A 61 -1.58 -4.14 6.96
C GLN A 61 -0.73 -5.01 6.04
N ALA A 62 -0.17 -6.11 6.57
CA ALA A 62 0.61 -7.06 5.78
C ALA A 62 -0.20 -7.67 4.63
N LEU A 63 -1.45 -8.04 4.87
CA LEU A 63 -2.35 -8.54 3.82
C LEU A 63 -2.66 -7.49 2.76
N GLN A 64 -2.83 -6.22 3.14
CA GLN A 64 -3.02 -5.14 2.18
C GLN A 64 -1.78 -4.96 1.29
N TYR A 65 -0.58 -5.00 1.86
CA TYR A 65 0.66 -4.90 1.09
C TYR A 65 0.87 -6.11 0.16
N ASP A 66 0.55 -7.32 0.61
CA ASP A 66 0.65 -8.53 -0.23
C ASP A 66 -0.30 -8.47 -1.44
N ARG A 67 -1.55 -8.03 -1.21
CA ARG A 67 -2.52 -7.78 -2.29
C ARG A 67 -2.06 -6.70 -3.24
N ALA A 68 -1.52 -5.60 -2.72
CA ALA A 68 -1.00 -4.51 -3.53
C ALA A 68 0.18 -4.97 -4.41
N ALA A 69 1.12 -5.74 -3.84
CA ALA A 69 2.23 -6.34 -4.58
C ALA A 69 1.74 -7.31 -5.67
N SER A 70 0.75 -8.15 -5.37
CA SER A 70 0.12 -9.04 -6.36
C SER A 70 -0.52 -8.27 -7.51
N CYS A 71 -1.29 -7.21 -7.20
CA CYS A 71 -1.87 -6.31 -8.21
C CYS A 71 -0.78 -5.64 -9.07
N ALA A 72 0.31 -5.21 -8.43
CA ALA A 72 1.42 -4.59 -9.14
C ALA A 72 2.13 -5.55 -10.11
N ASN A 73 2.27 -6.82 -9.72
CA ASN A 73 2.82 -7.86 -10.60
C ASN A 73 1.86 -8.15 -11.77
N ALA A 74 0.55 -8.23 -11.51
CA ALA A 74 -0.45 -8.39 -12.56
C ALA A 74 -0.43 -7.23 -13.57
N GLY A 75 -0.39 -5.98 -13.08
CA GLY A 75 -0.29 -4.79 -13.92
C GLY A 75 0.97 -4.76 -14.78
N ALA A 76 2.13 -5.14 -14.21
CA ALA A 76 3.37 -5.25 -14.96
C ALA A 76 3.31 -6.35 -16.04
N ASN A 77 2.77 -7.52 -15.71
CA ASN A 77 2.61 -8.62 -16.65
C ASN A 77 1.69 -8.25 -17.82
N ILE A 78 0.62 -7.48 -17.55
CA ILE A 78 -0.29 -6.97 -18.59
C ILE A 78 0.43 -5.96 -19.49
N CYS A 79 1.22 -5.06 -18.90
CA CYS A 79 2.04 -4.12 -19.67
C CYS A 79 2.96 -4.84 -20.65
N ASP A 80 3.61 -5.92 -20.20
CA ASP A 80 4.53 -6.68 -21.06
C ASP A 80 3.81 -7.58 -22.06
N ALA A 81 2.72 -8.24 -21.64
CA ALA A 81 1.97 -9.16 -22.50
C ALA A 81 1.31 -8.46 -23.71
N PHE A 82 0.89 -7.20 -23.54
CA PHE A 82 0.30 -6.39 -24.61
C PHE A 82 1.28 -5.37 -25.19
N ASP A 83 2.55 -5.43 -24.79
CA ASP A 83 3.59 -4.50 -25.21
C ASP A 83 3.16 -3.01 -25.12
N LEU A 84 2.55 -2.65 -23.98
CA LEU A 84 2.00 -1.31 -23.79
C LEU A 84 3.07 -0.21 -23.84
N ARG A 85 4.35 -0.55 -23.68
CA ARG A 85 5.44 0.41 -23.84
C ARG A 85 5.61 0.88 -25.29
N ASN A 86 5.24 0.05 -26.26
CA ASN A 86 5.32 0.35 -27.69
C ASN A 86 3.95 0.63 -28.31
N ASP A 87 2.85 0.51 -27.55
CA ASP A 87 1.52 0.87 -28.04
C ASP A 87 1.57 2.34 -28.51
N PRO A 88 1.18 2.63 -29.77
CA PRO A 88 1.09 4.00 -30.27
C PRO A 88 -0.07 4.71 -29.60
N PHE A 89 0.05 4.97 -28.30
CA PHE A 89 -0.80 5.93 -27.63
C PHE A 89 -0.67 7.25 -28.40
N PRO A 90 -1.75 8.00 -28.58
CA PRO A 90 -1.61 9.36 -29.06
C PRO A 90 -0.81 10.14 -27.99
N LEU A 91 0.52 10.19 -28.11
CA LEU A 91 1.39 10.88 -27.16
C LEU A 91 1.21 12.41 -27.22
N GLN A 92 0.26 12.88 -28.01
CA GLN A 92 -0.09 14.28 -28.13
C GLN A 92 -1.06 14.68 -27.01
N PRO A 93 -0.66 15.56 -26.06
CA PRO A 93 -1.60 16.20 -25.17
C PRO A 93 -2.58 17.04 -26.01
N PRO A 94 -3.89 17.02 -25.72
CA PRO A 94 -4.91 17.65 -26.55
C PRO A 94 -4.83 19.18 -26.64
N GLN A 95 -3.91 19.85 -25.93
CA GLN A 95 -3.90 21.30 -25.78
C GLN A 95 -2.53 21.98 -25.86
N LEU A 96 -1.42 21.24 -25.95
CA LEU A 96 -0.09 21.86 -26.07
C LEU A 96 0.42 21.77 -27.51
N PRO A 97 1.08 22.83 -28.03
CA PRO A 97 1.74 22.77 -29.32
C PRO A 97 2.73 21.61 -29.33
N VAL A 98 2.66 20.77 -30.36
CA VAL A 98 3.57 19.63 -30.54
C VAL A 98 4.98 20.16 -30.70
N GLN A 99 5.77 20.12 -29.62
CA GLN A 99 7.18 20.37 -29.71
C GLN A 99 7.87 19.05 -30.11
N PRO A 100 8.57 19.00 -31.26
CA PRO A 100 9.29 17.79 -31.67
C PRO A 100 10.27 17.36 -30.57
N GLY A 101 10.10 16.15 -30.04
CA GLY A 101 10.95 15.59 -28.98
C GLY A 101 10.48 15.83 -27.55
N ALA A 102 9.30 16.40 -27.32
CA ALA A 102 8.68 16.40 -25.99
C ALA A 102 8.06 15.02 -25.69
N PHE A 103 8.43 14.43 -24.55
CA PHE A 103 7.87 13.17 -24.06
C PHE A 103 6.98 13.44 -22.88
N TYR A 104 5.73 13.01 -23.00
CA TYR A 104 4.73 13.18 -21.95
C TYR A 104 4.52 11.85 -21.26
N PRO A 105 4.50 11.81 -19.92
CA PRO A 105 4.04 10.63 -19.23
C PRO A 105 2.57 10.37 -19.60
N ALA A 106 2.25 9.10 -19.79
CA ALA A 106 0.90 8.64 -20.06
C ALA A 106 0.40 7.81 -18.88
N TYR A 107 -0.78 8.18 -18.38
CA TYR A 107 -1.43 7.44 -17.31
C TYR A 107 -2.47 6.49 -17.91
N VAL A 108 -2.09 5.22 -18.03
CA VAL A 108 -2.94 4.13 -18.51
C VAL A 108 -3.93 3.76 -17.42
N ASP A 109 -5.14 4.27 -17.53
CA ASP A 109 -6.22 4.09 -16.57
C ASP A 109 -7.57 3.99 -17.31
N PRO A 110 -7.99 2.78 -17.69
CA PRO A 110 -9.23 2.59 -18.46
C PRO A 110 -10.48 3.02 -17.68
N TYR A 111 -10.45 2.95 -16.36
CA TYR A 111 -11.56 3.41 -15.52
C TYR A 111 -11.64 4.94 -15.50
N GLY A 112 -10.50 5.62 -15.36
CA GLY A 112 -10.44 7.07 -15.45
C GLY A 112 -10.92 7.59 -16.81
N VAL A 113 -10.57 6.90 -17.90
CA VAL A 113 -11.09 7.22 -19.25
C VAL A 113 -12.58 6.94 -19.36
N ALA A 114 -13.07 5.81 -18.83
CA ALA A 114 -14.49 5.44 -18.90
C ALA A 114 -15.39 6.46 -18.19
N ILE A 115 -14.96 7.06 -17.08
CA ILE A 115 -15.71 8.10 -16.37
C ILE A 115 -15.48 9.51 -16.94
N SER A 116 -14.85 9.63 -18.11
CA SER A 116 -14.49 10.91 -18.73
C SER A 116 -13.66 11.82 -17.83
N SER A 117 -12.78 11.23 -17.00
CA SER A 117 -11.81 12.02 -16.24
C SER A 117 -10.85 12.70 -17.20
N GLY A 118 -10.67 14.01 -17.04
CA GLY A 118 -9.70 14.78 -17.81
C GLY A 118 -8.25 14.33 -17.53
N PRO A 119 -7.26 15.01 -18.15
CA PRO A 119 -5.86 14.75 -17.83
C PRO A 119 -5.60 14.83 -16.31
N LEU A 120 -4.84 13.87 -15.78
CA LEU A 120 -4.42 13.84 -14.40
C LEU A 120 -3.50 15.05 -14.14
N GLY A 121 -3.85 15.89 -13.17
CA GLY A 121 -3.13 17.14 -12.96
C GLY A 121 -3.36 18.23 -14.00
N GLY A 122 -4.29 18.04 -14.93
CA GLY A 122 -4.45 18.92 -16.10
C GLY A 122 -3.37 18.72 -17.18
N SER A 123 -2.29 18.00 -16.88
CA SER A 123 -1.11 17.88 -17.77
C SER A 123 -0.84 16.45 -18.23
N ILE A 124 -1.07 15.44 -17.38
CA ILE A 124 -0.76 14.04 -17.70
C ILE A 124 -1.96 13.39 -18.36
N ARG A 125 -1.80 12.93 -19.60
CA ARG A 125 -2.92 12.35 -20.35
C ARG A 125 -3.34 11.01 -19.76
N ARG A 126 -4.65 10.84 -19.56
CA ARG A 126 -5.27 9.54 -19.30
C ARG A 126 -5.52 8.81 -20.60
N VAL A 127 -5.12 7.55 -20.67
CA VAL A 127 -5.33 6.69 -21.84
C VAL A 127 -5.90 5.36 -21.43
N ALA A 128 -6.70 4.75 -22.31
CA ALA A 128 -7.10 3.36 -22.20
C ALA A 128 -6.23 2.54 -23.18
N PRO A 129 -5.81 1.32 -22.80
CA PRO A 129 -5.17 0.41 -23.74
C PRO A 129 -6.04 0.14 -24.96
N SER A 130 -5.42 -0.02 -26.13
CA SER A 130 -6.12 -0.30 -27.39
C SER A 130 -7.01 -1.56 -27.34
N PHE A 131 -6.63 -2.57 -26.55
CA PHE A 131 -7.40 -3.80 -26.35
C PHE A 131 -8.60 -3.65 -25.39
N ILE A 132 -8.73 -2.51 -24.72
CA ILE A 132 -9.90 -2.17 -23.91
C ILE A 132 -10.75 -1.22 -24.74
N PRO A 133 -11.89 -1.68 -25.29
CA PRO A 133 -12.82 -0.77 -25.93
C PRO A 133 -13.22 0.27 -24.88
N ALA A 134 -13.18 1.54 -25.24
CA ALA A 134 -13.72 2.61 -24.41
C ALA A 134 -15.17 2.85 -24.84
N PRO A 135 -16.17 2.08 -24.35
CA PRO A 135 -17.55 2.46 -24.55
C PRO A 135 -17.80 3.75 -23.78
N ASN A 136 -18.57 4.65 -24.39
CA ASN A 136 -18.98 5.92 -23.80
C ASN A 136 -19.61 5.67 -22.40
N ASN A 137 -18.90 6.02 -21.34
CA ASN A 137 -19.41 6.18 -19.96
C ASN A 137 -19.70 4.93 -19.13
N THR A 138 -19.21 3.74 -19.50
CA THR A 138 -19.30 2.55 -18.62
C THR A 138 -17.96 1.82 -18.55
N PRO A 139 -17.47 1.45 -17.35
CA PRO A 139 -16.30 0.60 -17.24
C PRO A 139 -16.52 -0.68 -18.04
N SER A 140 -15.68 -0.92 -19.04
CA SER A 140 -15.83 -2.13 -19.84
C SER A 140 -15.52 -3.36 -18.96
N THR A 141 -16.20 -4.47 -19.24
CA THR A 141 -15.89 -5.75 -18.59
C THR A 141 -14.42 -6.17 -18.79
N ALA A 142 -13.76 -5.65 -19.83
CA ALA A 142 -12.33 -5.79 -20.05
C ALA A 142 -11.50 -5.00 -19.03
N ALA A 143 -11.86 -3.76 -18.72
CA ALA A 143 -11.20 -2.99 -17.65
C ALA A 143 -11.30 -3.71 -16.29
N ALA A 144 -12.48 -4.26 -15.97
CA ALA A 144 -12.65 -5.09 -14.78
C ALA A 144 -11.72 -6.32 -14.77
N ARG A 145 -11.62 -7.02 -15.90
CA ARG A 145 -10.78 -8.22 -16.02
C ARG A 145 -9.28 -7.93 -15.89
N TYR A 146 -8.80 -6.82 -16.45
CA TYR A 146 -7.36 -6.54 -16.59
C TYR A 146 -6.83 -5.51 -15.59
N PHE A 147 -7.67 -4.72 -14.95
CA PHE A 147 -7.24 -3.63 -14.05
C PHE A 147 -7.88 -3.71 -12.65
N THR A 148 -8.43 -4.89 -12.30
CA THR A 148 -8.92 -5.16 -10.93
C THR A 148 -8.51 -6.53 -10.44
N LEU A 149 -8.42 -6.66 -9.11
CA LEU A 149 -8.27 -7.95 -8.46
C LEU A 149 -9.63 -8.64 -8.42
N LEU A 150 -9.82 -9.68 -9.25
CA LEU A 150 -11.12 -10.33 -9.45
C LEU A 150 -11.61 -11.13 -8.23
N ASP A 151 -10.68 -11.73 -7.48
CA ASP A 151 -10.99 -12.57 -6.34
C ASP A 151 -10.33 -11.97 -5.10
N ASP A 152 -11.14 -11.32 -4.27
CA ASP A 152 -10.69 -10.90 -2.95
C ASP A 152 -11.69 -11.28 -1.85
N MET A 153 -11.16 -11.74 -0.72
CA MET A 153 -11.96 -11.90 0.51
C MET A 153 -11.94 -10.57 1.27
N THR A 154 -13.14 -10.03 1.46
CA THR A 154 -13.38 -8.88 2.32
C THR A 154 -13.42 -9.31 3.77
N PHE A 155 -12.83 -8.50 4.63
CA PHE A 155 -12.90 -8.65 6.08
C PHE A 155 -13.40 -7.33 6.64
N TYR A 156 -14.36 -7.39 7.56
CA TYR A 156 -14.78 -6.25 8.34
C TYR A 156 -13.66 -5.76 9.26
N THR A 157 -13.80 -4.55 9.80
CA THR A 157 -12.83 -3.98 10.76
C THR A 157 -12.67 -4.83 12.02
N ASN A 158 -13.64 -5.69 12.34
CA ASN A 158 -13.57 -6.65 13.44
C ASN A 158 -12.83 -7.96 13.08
N GLY A 159 -12.26 -8.07 11.88
CA GLY A 159 -11.53 -9.25 11.40
C GLY A 159 -12.42 -10.40 10.94
N GLN A 160 -13.75 -10.29 10.99
CA GLN A 160 -14.64 -11.29 10.42
C GLN A 160 -14.63 -11.18 8.90
N ALA A 161 -14.54 -12.32 8.22
CA ALA A 161 -14.77 -12.38 6.78
C ALA A 161 -16.18 -11.85 6.50
N ASP A 162 -16.28 -10.92 5.56
CA ASP A 162 -17.56 -10.46 5.06
C ASP A 162 -18.17 -11.59 4.22
N SER A 163 -19.00 -12.38 4.89
CA SER A 163 -19.70 -13.51 4.30
C SER A 163 -20.93 -13.08 3.49
N GLY A 164 -21.16 -11.76 3.33
CA GLY A 164 -22.42 -11.21 2.87
C GLY A 164 -23.48 -11.45 3.94
N ALA A 165 -24.02 -10.38 4.53
CA ALA A 165 -24.97 -10.44 5.65
C ALA A 165 -26.27 -11.24 5.39
N ASN A 166 -26.47 -11.79 4.19
CA ASN A 166 -27.56 -12.69 3.84
C ASN A 166 -27.04 -14.12 3.63
N PRO A 167 -27.32 -15.07 4.55
CA PRO A 167 -27.04 -16.49 4.33
C PRO A 167 -27.90 -16.99 3.15
N GLY A 168 -27.30 -16.99 1.97
CA GLY A 168 -27.96 -17.27 0.68
C GLY A 168 -27.49 -16.36 -0.46
N THR A 169 -26.93 -15.20 -0.15
CA THR A 169 -26.26 -14.29 -1.09
C THR A 169 -24.88 -13.91 -0.56
N ALA A 170 -24.11 -14.90 -0.12
CA ALA A 170 -22.67 -14.79 0.03
C ALA A 170 -22.05 -14.63 -1.37
N SER A 171 -22.38 -13.55 -2.06
CA SER A 171 -21.66 -13.15 -3.25
C SER A 171 -20.28 -12.78 -2.75
N LEU A 172 -19.29 -13.63 -3.03
CA LEU A 172 -17.91 -13.16 -3.16
C LEU A 172 -17.98 -11.80 -3.85
N GLN A 173 -17.58 -10.74 -3.16
CA GLN A 173 -17.51 -9.42 -3.74
C GLN A 173 -16.39 -9.47 -4.78
N ARG A 174 -16.76 -9.87 -6.00
CA ARG A 174 -15.85 -10.00 -7.13
C ARG A 174 -15.60 -8.60 -7.70
N GLY A 175 -14.37 -8.13 -7.55
CA GLY A 175 -13.89 -6.90 -8.19
C GLY A 175 -13.95 -5.63 -7.34
N ASP A 176 -13.41 -4.56 -7.93
CA ASP A 176 -13.40 -3.15 -7.53
C ASP A 176 -12.78 -2.79 -6.17
N ARG A 177 -12.42 -3.75 -5.31
CA ARG A 177 -11.71 -3.42 -4.08
C ARG A 177 -10.29 -2.94 -4.35
N TYR A 178 -9.55 -3.67 -5.19
CA TYR A 178 -8.24 -3.24 -5.63
C TYR A 178 -8.27 -3.02 -7.14
N THR A 179 -7.86 -1.83 -7.55
CA THR A 179 -7.69 -1.48 -8.94
C THR A 179 -6.27 -0.96 -9.12
N TRP A 180 -5.75 -0.97 -10.34
CA TRP A 180 -4.46 -0.36 -10.62
C TRP A 180 -4.51 0.51 -11.88
N GLY A 181 -3.56 1.43 -11.96
CA GLY A 181 -3.23 2.18 -13.18
C GLY A 181 -1.74 2.05 -13.47
N LEU A 182 -1.34 2.31 -14.71
CA LEU A 182 0.06 2.25 -15.12
C LEU A 182 0.50 3.65 -15.53
N MET A 183 1.58 4.16 -14.95
CA MET A 183 2.27 5.34 -15.44
C MET A 183 3.40 4.88 -16.36
N LEU A 184 3.36 5.30 -17.61
CA LEU A 184 4.44 5.11 -18.57
C LEU A 184 5.14 6.45 -18.75
N ARG A 185 6.45 6.47 -18.55
CA ARG A 185 7.26 7.67 -18.72
C ARG A 185 8.46 7.39 -19.59
N GLN A 186 8.64 8.17 -20.64
CA GLN A 186 9.81 8.10 -21.50
C GLN A 186 10.77 9.24 -21.17
N LEU A 187 12.04 8.95 -20.90
CA LEU A 187 13.04 9.97 -20.55
C LEU A 187 13.70 10.58 -21.79
N SER A 188 13.74 9.82 -22.89
CA SER A 188 14.32 10.23 -24.18
C SER A 188 13.69 9.43 -25.34
N PRO A 189 13.78 9.91 -26.60
CA PRO A 189 13.10 9.30 -27.76
C PRO A 189 13.47 7.84 -28.00
N SER A 190 14.72 7.50 -27.71
CA SER A 190 15.29 6.17 -27.91
C SER A 190 15.24 5.32 -26.64
N SER A 191 14.81 5.88 -25.50
CA SER A 191 14.69 5.13 -24.26
C SER A 191 13.40 4.31 -24.24
N VAL A 192 13.50 3.10 -23.68
CA VAL A 192 12.35 2.30 -23.29
C VAL A 192 11.60 3.04 -22.18
N PRO A 193 10.28 3.23 -22.28
CA PRO A 193 9.49 3.86 -21.22
C PRO A 193 9.65 3.15 -19.87
N SER A 194 9.91 3.93 -18.82
CA SER A 194 9.85 3.46 -17.45
C SER A 194 8.39 3.21 -17.06
N LEU A 195 8.12 2.08 -16.40
CA LEU A 195 6.81 1.69 -15.92
C LEU A 195 6.71 1.90 -14.42
N THR A 196 5.63 2.54 -13.96
CA THR A 196 5.26 2.59 -12.55
C THR A 196 3.82 2.10 -12.40
N VAL A 197 3.58 1.18 -11.47
CA VAL A 197 2.23 0.64 -11.21
C VAL A 197 1.65 1.29 -9.97
N VAL A 198 0.50 1.94 -10.11
CA VAL A 198 -0.20 2.62 -9.01
C VAL A 198 -1.36 1.74 -8.58
N VAL A 199 -1.37 1.28 -7.33
CA VAL A 199 -2.42 0.41 -6.81
C VAL A 199 -3.34 1.19 -5.88
N TYR A 200 -4.63 1.10 -6.12
CA TYR A 200 -5.67 1.73 -5.33
C TYR A 200 -6.48 0.70 -4.53
N ALA A 201 -7.02 1.12 -3.38
CA ALA A 201 -8.00 0.36 -2.61
C ALA A 201 -9.31 1.14 -2.45
N GLY A 202 -10.39 0.65 -3.04
CA GLY A 202 -11.72 1.26 -2.92
C GLY A 202 -11.87 2.57 -3.69
N ARG A 203 -11.15 2.70 -4.82
CA ARG A 203 -11.31 3.86 -5.71
C ARG A 203 -12.70 3.85 -6.37
N ALA A 204 -13.30 5.02 -6.55
CA ALA A 204 -14.51 5.14 -7.35
C ALA A 204 -14.21 4.77 -8.82
N THR A 205 -14.91 3.76 -9.33
CA THR A 205 -14.83 3.32 -10.73
C THR A 205 -15.94 3.90 -11.61
N ALA A 206 -16.96 4.48 -10.99
CA ALA A 206 -18.17 4.98 -11.67
C ALA A 206 -18.32 6.51 -11.66
N LEU A 207 -17.62 7.21 -10.76
CA LEU A 207 -17.71 8.67 -10.62
C LEU A 207 -16.31 9.27 -10.56
N PRO A 208 -16.06 10.39 -11.27
CA PRO A 208 -14.81 11.15 -11.12
C PRO A 208 -14.67 11.63 -9.68
N GLY A 209 -13.51 11.41 -9.08
CA GLY A 209 -13.24 11.88 -7.71
C GLY A 209 -11.93 11.33 -7.16
N GLY A 210 -11.53 11.88 -6.02
CA GLY A 210 -10.34 11.44 -5.30
C GLY A 210 -9.01 11.92 -5.89
N GLU A 211 -9.05 12.84 -6.86
CA GLU A 211 -7.87 13.41 -7.47
C GLU A 211 -8.03 14.92 -7.52
N ALA A 212 -7.16 15.63 -6.80
CA ALA A 212 -7.18 17.08 -6.72
C ALA A 212 -5.78 17.63 -6.88
N THR A 213 -5.64 18.64 -7.74
CA THR A 213 -4.37 19.26 -8.06
C THR A 213 -4.22 20.55 -7.28
N TYR A 214 -3.06 20.70 -6.66
CA TYR A 214 -2.70 21.83 -5.83
C TYR A 214 -1.43 22.48 -6.37
N ALA A 215 -1.41 23.82 -6.37
CA ALA A 215 -0.22 24.56 -6.71
C ALA A 215 0.80 24.48 -5.57
N VAL A 216 2.07 24.32 -5.91
CA VAL A 216 3.17 24.36 -4.94
C VAL A 216 3.52 25.83 -4.66
N GLN A 217 3.73 26.16 -3.38
CA GLN A 217 4.19 27.48 -2.95
C GLN A 217 5.58 27.75 -3.51
N ALA A 218 5.74 28.90 -4.17
CA ALA A 218 7.02 29.33 -4.73
C ALA A 218 8.13 29.31 -3.68
N GLY A 219 9.29 28.76 -4.05
CA GLY A 219 10.44 28.59 -3.15
C GLY A 219 10.41 27.32 -2.29
N THR A 220 9.38 26.49 -2.41
CA THR A 220 9.35 25.13 -1.81
C THR A 220 9.36 24.08 -2.91
N GLY A 221 9.70 22.84 -2.56
CA GLY A 221 9.72 21.73 -3.52
C GLY A 221 10.81 21.87 -4.58
N THR A 222 12.00 22.35 -4.20
CA THR A 222 13.14 22.44 -5.10
C THR A 222 13.88 21.09 -5.22
N TYR A 223 14.85 21.01 -6.13
CA TYR A 223 15.64 19.80 -6.32
C TYR A 223 16.32 19.37 -5.02
N GLN A 224 16.17 18.10 -4.64
CA GLN A 224 16.66 17.48 -3.40
C GLN A 224 15.94 17.91 -2.11
N ASP A 225 14.93 18.77 -2.17
CA ASP A 225 14.11 19.05 -1.00
C ASP A 225 13.32 17.80 -0.58
N THR A 226 13.12 17.63 0.73
CA THR A 226 12.21 16.63 1.31
C THR A 226 10.93 17.28 1.84
N SER A 227 10.67 18.54 1.49
CA SER A 227 9.45 19.24 1.90
C SER A 227 8.84 20.05 0.77
N VAL A 228 7.51 20.10 0.75
CA VAL A 228 6.72 20.87 -0.21
C VAL A 228 5.55 21.53 0.49
N THR A 229 5.32 22.82 0.25
CA THR A 229 4.14 23.51 0.75
C THR A 229 3.11 23.63 -0.37
N LEU A 230 1.92 23.09 -0.15
CA LEU A 230 0.80 23.17 -1.07
C LEU A 230 -0.09 24.36 -0.72
N ASN A 231 -0.46 25.13 -1.73
CA ASN A 231 -1.50 26.16 -1.66
C ASN A 231 -2.86 25.54 -2.02
N TYR A 232 -3.88 25.80 -1.21
CA TYR A 232 -5.25 25.40 -1.50
C TYR A 232 -6.24 26.56 -1.25
N THR A 233 -7.37 26.50 -1.94
CA THR A 233 -8.50 27.40 -1.73
C THR A 233 -9.73 26.59 -1.33
N GLY A 234 -10.52 27.09 -0.39
CA GLY A 234 -11.67 26.35 0.13
C GLY A 234 -11.28 25.23 1.09
N SER A 235 -11.76 24.01 0.83
CA SER A 235 -11.55 22.87 1.72
C SER A 235 -10.10 22.41 1.74
N ALA A 236 -9.57 22.16 2.93
CA ALA A 236 -8.24 21.61 3.10
C ALA A 236 -8.11 20.23 2.42
N PRO A 237 -6.95 19.94 1.79
CA PRO A 237 -6.71 18.67 1.13
C PRO A 237 -6.76 17.51 2.14
N THR A 238 -7.36 16.39 1.75
CA THR A 238 -7.52 15.17 2.56
C THR A 238 -6.25 14.33 2.68
N ILE A 239 -5.09 14.98 2.83
CA ILE A 239 -3.77 14.32 2.88
C ILE A 239 -3.49 13.84 4.30
N ARG A 240 -2.95 12.62 4.42
CA ARG A 240 -2.49 12.03 5.68
C ARG A 240 -1.08 11.49 5.51
N ARG A 241 -0.44 11.14 6.64
CA ARG A 241 0.79 10.35 6.60
C ARG A 241 0.54 9.04 5.84
N GLY A 242 1.42 8.73 4.91
CA GLY A 242 1.36 7.56 4.04
C GLY A 242 0.62 7.78 2.73
N THR A 243 -0.09 8.90 2.56
CA THR A 243 -0.72 9.27 1.28
C THR A 243 0.34 9.44 0.18
N TRP A 244 -0.01 9.07 -1.04
CA TRP A 244 0.81 9.29 -2.22
C TRP A 244 0.39 10.55 -2.95
N ILE A 245 1.38 11.30 -3.41
CA ILE A 245 1.20 12.46 -4.28
C ILE A 245 1.94 12.22 -5.60
N LEU A 246 1.41 12.79 -6.67
CA LEU A 246 2.00 12.75 -8.00
C LEU A 246 2.44 14.16 -8.41
N ASP A 247 3.69 14.29 -8.81
CA ASP A 247 4.19 15.50 -9.45
C ASP A 247 3.61 15.61 -10.86
N THR A 248 2.78 16.63 -11.06
CA THR A 248 2.13 16.95 -12.35
C THR A 248 2.63 18.29 -12.89
N SER A 249 3.79 18.73 -12.44
CA SER A 249 4.45 19.95 -12.90
C SER A 249 4.73 19.88 -14.38
N SER A 250 4.47 20.98 -15.09
CA SER A 250 4.80 21.15 -16.50
C SER A 250 5.78 22.30 -16.63
N ASP A 251 6.89 22.09 -17.31
CA ASP A 251 7.78 23.17 -17.73
C ASP A 251 7.27 23.76 -19.05
N PRO A 252 6.76 25.01 -19.06
CA PRO A 252 6.21 25.63 -20.26
C PRO A 252 7.28 25.89 -21.34
N ALA A 253 8.56 25.94 -20.98
CA ALA A 253 9.64 26.20 -21.94
C ALA A 253 10.01 24.95 -22.75
N THR A 254 9.97 23.77 -22.12
CA THR A 254 10.34 22.50 -22.74
C THR A 254 9.14 21.62 -23.08
N GLY A 255 7.95 21.97 -22.59
CA GLY A 255 6.77 21.12 -22.64
C GLY A 255 6.90 19.84 -21.82
N LEU A 256 7.97 19.67 -21.03
CA LEU A 256 8.16 18.47 -20.23
C LEU A 256 7.18 18.45 -19.06
N VAL A 257 6.41 17.38 -18.97
CA VAL A 257 5.53 17.11 -17.83
C VAL A 257 6.18 16.04 -16.97
N HIS A 258 6.23 16.30 -15.67
CA HIS A 258 6.75 15.35 -14.70
C HIS A 258 5.76 14.22 -14.45
N GLY A 259 6.18 13.20 -13.71
CA GLY A 259 5.35 12.05 -13.39
C GLY A 259 5.92 11.21 -12.25
N ASP A 260 6.60 11.86 -11.32
CA ASP A 260 7.22 11.22 -10.16
C ASP A 260 6.24 11.12 -8.99
N PHE A 261 6.26 9.98 -8.30
CA PHE A 261 5.43 9.74 -7.13
C PHE A 261 6.24 9.95 -5.86
N TYR A 262 5.64 10.62 -4.88
CA TYR A 262 6.24 10.83 -3.57
C TYR A 262 5.29 10.39 -2.48
N ARG A 263 5.83 9.72 -1.46
CA ARG A 263 5.05 9.30 -0.29
C ARG A 263 5.18 10.32 0.83
N VAL A 264 4.06 10.74 1.38
CA VAL A 264 4.00 11.72 2.47
C VAL A 264 4.35 11.07 3.81
N VAL A 265 5.33 11.62 4.52
CA VAL A 265 5.78 11.17 5.84
C VAL A 265 5.08 11.94 6.96
N SER A 266 4.92 13.25 6.81
CA SER A 266 4.25 14.11 7.78
C SER A 266 3.50 15.24 7.09
N VAL A 267 2.48 15.77 7.77
CA VAL A 267 1.61 16.84 7.28
C VAL A 267 1.51 17.88 8.37
N THR A 268 1.90 19.11 8.08
CA THR A 268 1.83 20.25 9.01
C THR A 268 1.05 21.38 8.37
N THR A 269 -0.01 21.84 9.04
CA THR A 269 -0.73 23.03 8.56
C THR A 269 0.09 24.28 8.87
N VAL A 270 0.44 25.05 7.84
CA VAL A 270 1.25 26.28 7.98
C VAL A 270 0.35 27.49 8.18
N SER A 271 -0.76 27.53 7.43
CA SER A 271 -1.77 28.58 7.52
C SER A 271 -3.14 28.03 7.11
N ALA A 272 -4.18 28.87 7.13
CA ALA A 272 -5.54 28.47 6.72
C ALA A 272 -5.66 28.07 5.23
N THR A 273 -4.65 28.36 4.41
CA THR A 273 -4.63 28.07 2.97
C THR A 273 -3.37 27.31 2.54
N GLN A 274 -2.53 26.89 3.49
CA GLN A 274 -1.27 26.22 3.21
C GLN A 274 -1.04 25.01 4.11
N VAL A 275 -0.57 23.94 3.48
CA VAL A 275 -0.14 22.72 4.17
C VAL A 275 1.28 22.37 3.72
N ASN A 276 2.18 22.15 4.66
CA ASN A 276 3.51 21.66 4.41
C ASN A 276 3.52 20.12 4.52
N LEU A 277 4.07 19.47 3.51
CA LEU A 277 4.23 18.03 3.44
C LEU A 277 5.71 17.70 3.55
N GLU A 278 6.05 16.75 4.41
CA GLU A 278 7.36 16.11 4.41
C GLU A 278 7.28 14.84 3.57
N LEU A 279 8.25 14.64 2.68
CA LEU A 279 8.28 13.54 1.71
C LEU A 279 9.33 12.51 2.11
N GLN A 280 9.05 11.24 1.79
CA GLN A 280 9.95 10.14 2.11
C GLN A 280 11.22 10.16 1.26
N THR A 281 11.08 10.51 -0.02
CA THR A 281 12.18 10.58 -0.97
C THR A 281 12.45 12.05 -1.34
N PRO A 282 13.72 12.44 -1.52
CA PRO A 282 14.06 13.77 -2.03
C PRO A 282 13.46 14.01 -3.42
N ILE A 283 13.07 15.24 -3.66
CA ILE A 283 12.45 15.68 -4.92
C ILE A 283 13.47 15.61 -6.07
N SER A 284 13.11 14.93 -7.15
CA SER A 284 13.98 14.70 -8.31
C SER A 284 14.19 15.94 -9.19
N ARG A 285 13.23 16.88 -9.17
CA ARG A 285 13.17 18.12 -9.97
C ARG A 285 12.24 19.13 -9.31
N ALA A 286 12.45 20.42 -9.53
CA ALA A 286 11.58 21.45 -8.95
C ALA A 286 10.10 21.23 -9.32
N ILE A 287 9.22 21.26 -8.33
CA ILE A 287 7.78 21.00 -8.48
C ILE A 287 6.96 22.29 -8.38
N THR A 288 6.02 22.46 -9.30
CA THR A 288 5.10 23.60 -9.40
C THR A 288 3.65 23.19 -9.17
N ALA A 289 3.30 21.94 -9.46
CA ALA A 289 1.96 21.40 -9.26
C ALA A 289 2.01 19.94 -8.82
N VAL A 290 1.15 19.59 -7.86
CA VAL A 290 1.06 18.24 -7.31
C VAL A 290 -0.39 17.80 -7.34
N THR A 291 -0.64 16.58 -7.80
CA THR A 291 -1.96 15.93 -7.70
C THR A 291 -1.98 14.94 -6.54
N VAL A 292 -2.88 15.17 -5.60
CA VAL A 292 -3.15 14.25 -4.48
C VAL A 292 -4.00 13.11 -5.03
N MET A 293 -3.58 11.88 -4.75
CA MET A 293 -4.27 10.69 -5.23
C MET A 293 -4.86 9.93 -4.05
N ASP A 294 -6.17 10.05 -3.88
CA ASP A 294 -6.91 9.36 -2.84
C ASP A 294 -6.92 7.85 -3.11
N ASN A 295 -6.99 7.09 -2.01
CA ASN A 295 -7.09 5.63 -2.04
C ASN A 295 -5.91 4.89 -2.68
N VAL A 296 -4.80 5.57 -3.02
CA VAL A 296 -3.56 4.88 -3.42
C VAL A 296 -2.97 4.18 -2.20
N VAL A 297 -2.84 2.87 -2.30
CA VAL A 297 -2.22 2.03 -1.25
C VAL A 297 -0.71 2.07 -1.39
N ASP A 298 -0.23 1.82 -2.62
CA ASP A 298 1.19 1.72 -2.89
C ASP A 298 1.50 2.00 -4.37
N VAL A 299 2.76 2.37 -4.62
CA VAL A 299 3.28 2.70 -5.95
C VAL A 299 4.56 1.90 -6.17
N PHE A 300 4.57 1.10 -7.23
CA PHE A 300 5.67 0.19 -7.54
C PHE A 300 6.40 0.68 -8.78
N ASP A 301 7.63 1.16 -8.61
CA ASP A 301 8.50 1.45 -9.74
C ASP A 301 9.05 0.15 -10.34
N ARG A 302 8.83 -0.04 -11.64
CA ARG A 302 9.30 -1.17 -12.44
C ARG A 302 10.34 -0.72 -13.45
N GLY A 303 10.86 0.50 -13.38
CA GLY A 303 11.94 0.98 -14.23
C GLY A 303 11.72 0.71 -15.73
N THR A 304 12.82 0.61 -16.47
CA THR A 304 12.82 0.45 -17.93
C THR A 304 12.97 -1.00 -18.41
N ALA A 305 13.28 -1.94 -17.51
CA ALA A 305 13.51 -3.34 -17.88
C ALA A 305 12.18 -4.08 -18.14
N PRO A 306 12.12 -4.94 -19.17
CA PRO A 306 11.01 -5.88 -19.35
C PRO A 306 11.01 -6.91 -18.21
N SER A 307 9.83 -7.40 -17.80
CA SER A 307 9.77 -8.22 -16.59
C SER A 307 10.48 -9.57 -16.63
N SER A 308 10.77 -10.06 -17.83
CA SER A 308 11.54 -11.28 -18.04
C SER A 308 13.02 -11.16 -17.66
N GLN A 309 13.53 -9.96 -17.38
CA GLN A 309 14.93 -9.71 -16.99
C GLN A 309 15.09 -9.22 -15.55
N TRP A 310 14.06 -9.36 -14.70
CA TRP A 310 14.19 -9.12 -13.26
C TRP A 310 15.04 -10.22 -12.60
N GLU A 311 16.36 -10.16 -12.79
CA GLU A 311 17.26 -10.77 -11.84
C GLU A 311 17.09 -10.02 -10.52
N PHE A 312 16.74 -10.74 -9.46
CA PHE A 312 16.61 -10.19 -8.11
C PHE A 312 17.95 -9.60 -7.68
N HIS A 313 18.18 -8.33 -8.00
CA HIS A 313 19.17 -7.50 -7.32
C HIS A 313 18.62 -7.23 -5.92
N THR A 314 18.80 -8.21 -5.03
CA THR A 314 18.77 -7.96 -3.60
C THR A 314 19.84 -6.91 -3.33
N GLN A 315 19.43 -5.67 -3.12
CA GLN A 315 20.34 -4.67 -2.54
C GLN A 315 20.80 -5.21 -1.18
N PRO A 316 22.11 -5.17 -0.88
CA PRO A 316 22.66 -5.61 0.40
C PRO A 316 22.21 -4.74 1.57
#